data_AF-A0A1V5AY27-F1
#
_entry.id   AF-A0A1V5AY27-F1
#
_cell.length_a   1.000
_cell.length_b   1.000
_cell.length_c   1.000
_cell.angle_alpha   90.00
_cell.angle_beta   90.00
_cell.angle_gamma   90.00
#
_symmetry.space_group_name_H-M   'P 1'
#
loop_
_entity.id
_entity.type
_entity.pdbx_description
1 polymer ?
#
loop_
_entity_poly.entity_id
_entity_poly.type
_entity_poly.pdbx_seq_one_letter_code
_entity_poly.pdbx_strand_id
1 'polypeptide(L)'
;MQADLVLLIAALKIDLQRFVEMARARGMEPLVEVHTSSEMDRALKTDARIIGINNRNLSTLEVDLGTFERLAPRAKEAGVFLVAESGVHSREDACRMMEAGADALLVGTELMGRPQRLGEINRL
;
A
#
# COMPACT_ATOMS: atom_id res chain seq x y z
N MET A 1 -6.67 20.71 -11.65
CA MET A 1 -6.86 19.24 -11.58
C MET A 1 -7.12 18.89 -10.13
N GLN A 2 -8.10 18.03 -9.88
CA GLN A 2 -8.32 17.41 -8.58
C GLN A 2 -7.76 15.99 -8.65
N ALA A 3 -7.09 15.52 -7.60
CA ALA A 3 -6.58 14.16 -7.56
C ALA A 3 -7.73 13.18 -7.31
N ASP A 4 -7.68 11.97 -7.87
CA ASP A 4 -8.66 10.92 -7.60
C ASP A 4 -8.39 10.21 -6.27
N LEU A 5 -7.11 10.09 -5.89
CA LEU A 5 -6.64 9.52 -4.64
C LEU A 5 -5.68 10.45 -3.89
N VAL A 6 -5.61 10.29 -2.56
CA VAL A 6 -4.61 10.95 -1.71
C VAL A 6 -3.94 9.95 -0.77
N LEU A 7 -2.64 10.09 -0.58
CA LEU A 7 -1.86 9.26 0.33
C LEU A 7 -1.97 9.78 1.77
N LEU A 8 -2.30 8.90 2.70
CA LEU A 8 -2.30 9.16 4.15
C LEU A 8 -1.35 8.20 4.85
N ILE A 9 -0.25 8.73 5.40
CA ILE A 9 0.81 7.91 6.00
C ILE A 9 0.51 7.70 7.49
N ALA A 10 0.21 6.47 7.89
CA ALA A 10 -0.12 6.15 9.28
C ALA A 10 1.03 6.46 10.24
N ALA A 11 2.28 6.27 9.83
CA ALA A 11 3.48 6.51 10.64
C ALA A 11 3.55 7.94 11.22
N LEU A 12 2.90 8.93 10.60
CA LEU A 12 2.89 10.33 11.04
C LEU A 12 2.06 10.60 12.31
N LYS A 13 1.43 9.57 12.90
CA LYS A 13 0.61 9.67 14.13
C LYS A 13 -0.48 10.75 14.07
N ILE A 14 -0.97 11.03 12.87
CA ILE A 14 -2.10 11.94 12.63
C ILE A 14 -3.43 11.30 13.02
N ASP A 15 -4.46 12.14 13.10
CA ASP A 15 -5.87 11.73 13.21
C ASP A 15 -6.37 11.13 11.88
N LEU A 16 -6.05 9.85 11.66
CA LEU A 16 -6.29 9.19 10.38
C LEU A 16 -7.76 9.21 9.98
N GLN A 17 -8.69 8.93 10.89
CA GLN A 17 -10.13 8.90 10.57
C GLN A 17 -10.60 10.26 10.07
N ARG A 18 -10.21 11.35 10.74
CA ARG A 18 -10.57 12.70 10.30
C ARG A 18 -10.04 13.01 8.89
N PHE A 19 -8.80 12.63 8.58
CA PHE A 19 -8.24 12.86 7.25
C PHE A 19 -8.88 11.97 6.18
N VAL A 20 -9.21 10.73 6.51
CA VAL A 20 -9.97 9.81 5.67
C VAL A 20 -11.34 10.40 5.30
N GLU A 21 -12.07 10.93 6.27
CA GLU A 21 -13.35 11.62 6.06
C GLU A 21 -13.18 12.90 5.21
N MET A 22 -12.18 13.72 5.52
CA MET A 22 -11.91 14.97 4.80
C MET A 22 -11.51 14.75 3.33
N ALA A 23 -10.79 13.66 3.03
CA ALA A 23 -10.43 13.27 1.68
C ALA A 23 -11.68 12.90 0.88
N ARG A 24 -12.52 12.00 1.42
CA ARG A 24 -13.76 11.58 0.76
C ARG A 24 -14.77 12.70 0.61
N ALA A 25 -14.89 13.60 1.60
CA ALA A 25 -15.75 14.78 1.50
C ALA A 25 -15.32 15.73 0.35
N ARG A 26 -14.07 15.63 -0.11
CA ARG A 26 -13.54 16.35 -1.28
C ARG A 26 -13.58 15.51 -2.57
N GLY A 27 -14.16 14.32 -2.54
CA GLY A 27 -14.23 13.43 -3.70
C GLY A 27 -12.93 12.69 -4.03
N MET A 28 -11.99 12.59 -3.07
CA MET A 28 -10.74 11.84 -3.23
C MET A 28 -10.77 10.58 -2.36
N GLU A 29 -10.33 9.44 -2.89
CA GLU A 29 -10.21 8.21 -2.10
C GLU A 29 -8.86 8.17 -1.34
N PRO A 30 -8.85 7.96 -0.02
CA PRO A 30 -7.62 7.84 0.73
C PRO A 30 -6.98 6.46 0.54
N LEU A 31 -5.69 6.44 0.16
CA LEU A 31 -4.80 5.29 0.33
C LEU A 31 -4.08 5.44 1.68
N VAL A 32 -4.42 4.60 2.65
CA VAL A 32 -3.78 4.63 3.98
C VAL A 32 -2.55 3.73 3.97
N GLU A 33 -1.36 4.32 4.06
CA GLU A 33 -0.08 3.60 4.05
C GLU A 33 0.33 3.17 5.45
N VAL A 34 0.73 1.90 5.61
CA VAL A 34 1.21 1.28 6.85
C VAL A 34 2.48 0.47 6.62
N HIS A 35 3.29 0.31 7.66
CA HIS A 35 4.52 -0.49 7.66
C HIS A 35 4.58 -1.46 8.86
N THR A 36 3.89 -1.17 9.95
CA THR A 36 3.92 -1.96 11.19
C THR A 36 2.54 -2.45 11.63
N SER A 37 2.50 -3.46 12.50
CA SER A 37 1.23 -3.96 13.07
C SER A 37 0.45 -2.89 13.83
N SER A 38 1.13 -1.96 14.50
CA SER A 38 0.50 -0.85 15.23
C SER A 38 -0.12 0.19 14.29
N GLU A 39 0.52 0.45 13.16
CA GLU A 39 -0.04 1.30 12.10
C GLU A 39 -1.24 0.63 11.44
N MET A 40 -1.16 -0.69 11.17
CA MET A 40 -2.28 -1.48 10.69
C MET A 40 -3.47 -1.40 11.66
N ASP A 41 -3.25 -1.54 12.97
CA ASP A 41 -4.31 -1.40 13.99
C ASP A 41 -5.00 -0.05 13.93
N ARG A 42 -4.24 1.01 13.63
CA ARG A 42 -4.79 2.36 13.51
C ARG A 42 -5.53 2.54 12.18
N ALA A 43 -5.02 1.99 11.09
CA ALA A 43 -5.69 2.03 9.80
C ALA A 43 -7.03 1.27 9.81
N LEU A 44 -7.06 0.08 10.41
CA LEU A 44 -8.28 -0.74 10.53
C LEU A 44 -9.34 -0.16 11.47
N LYS A 45 -8.99 0.82 12.31
CA LYS A 45 -9.97 1.59 13.12
C LYS A 45 -10.62 2.73 12.34
N THR A 46 -10.20 2.95 11.10
CA THR A 46 -10.79 3.96 10.22
C THR A 46 -11.71 3.30 9.20
N ASP A 47 -12.52 4.11 8.53
CA ASP A 47 -13.34 3.68 7.39
C ASP A 47 -12.53 3.60 6.08
N ALA A 48 -11.21 3.41 6.13
CA ALA A 48 -10.38 3.30 4.94
C ALA A 48 -10.75 2.05 4.15
N ARG A 49 -10.92 2.20 2.83
CA ARG A 49 -11.24 1.09 1.93
C ARG A 49 -10.01 0.54 1.23
N ILE A 50 -8.95 1.36 1.14
CA ILE A 50 -7.69 1.03 0.51
C ILE A 50 -6.57 1.21 1.53
N ILE A 51 -5.82 0.14 1.77
CA ILE A 51 -4.64 0.15 2.62
C ILE A 51 -3.43 -0.28 1.80
N GLY A 52 -2.40 0.56 1.84
CA GLY A 52 -1.10 0.28 1.26
C GLY A 52 -0.15 -0.26 2.32
N ILE A 53 0.44 -1.42 2.09
CA ILE A 53 1.51 -1.95 2.95
C ILE A 53 2.84 -1.66 2.28
N ASN A 54 3.62 -0.76 2.88
CA ASN A 54 4.91 -0.34 2.37
C ASN A 54 6.02 -1.24 2.91
N ASN A 55 6.64 -2.01 2.01
CA ASN A 55 7.76 -2.88 2.35
C ASN A 55 9.04 -2.11 2.71
N ARG A 56 9.09 -0.80 2.46
CA ARG A 56 10.20 0.05 2.86
C ARG A 56 9.98 0.63 4.25
N ASN A 57 10.93 0.39 5.13
CA ASN A 57 10.98 1.12 6.40
C ASN A 57 11.40 2.57 6.14
N LEU A 58 10.55 3.55 6.48
CA LEU A 58 10.82 4.96 6.21
C LEU A 58 11.96 5.55 7.06
N SER A 59 12.37 4.88 8.15
CA SER A 59 13.46 5.32 9.03
C SER A 59 14.82 4.75 8.62
N THR A 60 14.86 3.49 8.15
CA THR A 60 16.12 2.82 7.75
C THR A 60 16.32 2.75 6.24
N LEU A 61 15.26 2.99 5.46
CA LEU A 61 15.17 2.79 4.00
C LEU A 61 15.34 1.35 3.53
N GLU A 62 15.49 0.40 4.46
CA GLU A 62 15.53 -1.03 4.17
C GLU A 62 14.20 -1.51 3.59
N VAL A 63 14.28 -2.46 2.68
CA VAL A 63 13.12 -3.03 1.99
C VAL A 63 13.02 -4.51 2.34
N ASP A 64 11.89 -4.92 2.88
CA ASP A 64 11.57 -6.31 3.20
C ASP A 64 10.16 -6.65 2.72
N LEU A 65 10.06 -7.46 1.65
CA LEU A 65 8.80 -7.98 1.12
C LEU A 65 8.03 -8.84 2.15
N GLY A 66 8.72 -9.38 3.15
CA GLY A 66 8.09 -10.08 4.27
C GLY A 66 7.21 -9.17 5.14
N THR A 67 7.37 -7.84 5.03
CA THR A 67 6.47 -6.89 5.71
C THR A 67 5.04 -7.03 5.23
N PHE A 68 4.84 -7.07 3.91
CA PHE A 68 3.53 -7.32 3.31
C PHE A 68 2.95 -8.64 3.78
N GLU A 69 3.72 -9.73 3.67
CA GLU A 69 3.28 -11.09 4.04
C GLU A 69 2.81 -11.19 5.50
N ARG A 70 3.50 -10.49 6.42
CA ARG A 70 3.14 -10.50 7.84
C ARG A 70 1.87 -9.69 8.15
N LEU A 71 1.58 -8.63 7.39
CA LEU A 71 0.48 -7.70 7.68
C LEU A 71 -0.78 -7.98 6.88
N ALA A 72 -0.66 -8.49 5.65
CA ALA A 72 -1.77 -8.69 4.73
C ALA A 72 -2.92 -9.55 5.28
N PRO A 73 -2.70 -10.65 6.04
CA PRO A 73 -3.79 -11.47 6.57
C PRO A 73 -4.80 -10.67 7.39
N ARG A 74 -4.33 -9.75 8.24
CA ARG A 74 -5.17 -8.93 9.12
C ARG A 74 -6.05 -7.96 8.34
N ALA A 75 -5.51 -7.39 7.28
CA ALA A 75 -6.25 -6.49 6.40
C ALA A 75 -7.25 -7.25 5.52
N LYS A 76 -6.89 -8.43 5.03
CA LYS A 76 -7.82 -9.31 4.31
C LYS A 76 -9.03 -9.72 5.15
N GLU A 77 -8.81 -10.08 6.42
CA GLU A 77 -9.90 -10.40 7.35
C GLU A 77 -10.89 -9.24 7.53
N ALA A 78 -10.40 -7.99 7.42
CA ALA A 78 -11.23 -6.79 7.48
C ALA A 78 -11.90 -6.42 6.14
N GLY A 79 -11.59 -7.13 5.04
CA GLY A 79 -12.18 -6.89 3.73
C GLY A 79 -11.73 -5.60 3.04
N VAL A 80 -10.53 -5.09 3.36
CA VAL A 80 -9.97 -3.91 2.69
C VAL A 80 -9.27 -4.28 1.39
N PHE A 81 -9.25 -3.35 0.43
CA PHE A 81 -8.45 -3.47 -0.78
C PHE A 81 -6.98 -3.20 -0.46
N LEU A 82 -6.12 -4.16 -0.76
CA LEU A 82 -4.71 -4.14 -0.38
C LEU A 82 -3.78 -3.80 -1.54
N VAL A 83 -2.90 -2.82 -1.29
CA VAL A 83 -1.85 -2.43 -2.23
C VAL A 83 -0.49 -2.82 -1.64
N ALA A 84 0.31 -3.59 -2.37
CA ALA A 84 1.71 -3.80 -2.01
C ALA A 84 2.58 -2.69 -2.59
N GLU A 85 3.43 -2.09 -1.76
CA GLU A 85 4.30 -0.99 -2.16
C GLU A 85 5.76 -1.28 -1.84
N SER A 86 6.65 -0.73 -2.67
CA SER A 86 8.12 -0.90 -2.58
C SER A 86 8.62 -2.34 -2.73
N GLY A 87 9.83 -2.48 -3.29
CA GLY A 87 10.56 -3.76 -3.33
C GLY A 87 10.16 -4.73 -4.44
N VAL A 88 9.14 -4.41 -5.24
CA VAL A 88 8.77 -5.21 -6.42
C VAL A 88 9.68 -4.83 -7.59
N HIS A 89 10.68 -5.68 -7.86
CA HIS A 89 11.70 -5.45 -8.90
C HIS A 89 11.60 -6.42 -10.08
N SER A 90 10.77 -7.44 -9.95
CA SER A 90 10.66 -8.55 -10.89
C SER A 90 9.23 -9.07 -10.96
N ARG A 91 8.97 -9.93 -11.96
CA ARG A 91 7.71 -10.65 -12.06
C ARG A 91 7.52 -11.60 -10.87
N GLU A 92 8.61 -12.20 -10.40
CA GLU A 92 8.62 -13.10 -9.27
C GLU A 92 8.22 -12.38 -7.98
N ASP A 93 8.74 -11.17 -7.73
CA ASP A 93 8.33 -10.35 -6.59
C ASP A 93 6.85 -9.97 -6.67
N ALA A 94 6.38 -9.63 -7.88
CA ALA A 94 4.99 -9.29 -8.11
C ALA A 94 4.06 -10.49 -7.86
N CYS A 95 4.38 -11.69 -8.39
CA CYS A 95 3.67 -12.93 -8.06
C CYS A 95 3.63 -13.16 -6.55
N ARG A 96 4.78 -13.02 -5.87
CA ARG A 96 4.89 -13.20 -4.42
C ARG A 96 3.93 -12.30 -3.65
N MET A 97 3.81 -11.03 -4.02
CA MET A 97 2.87 -10.09 -3.37
C MET A 97 1.41 -10.42 -3.67
N MET A 98 1.08 -10.81 -4.90
CA MET A 98 -0.28 -11.23 -5.25
C MET A 98 -0.69 -12.51 -4.52
N GLU A 99 0.20 -13.50 -4.43
CA GLU A 99 0.00 -14.74 -3.66
C GLU A 99 -0.14 -14.48 -2.16
N ALA A 100 0.64 -13.53 -1.62
CA ALA A 100 0.50 -13.06 -0.25
C ALA A 100 -0.79 -12.27 0.00
N GLY A 101 -1.45 -11.82 -1.08
CA GLY A 101 -2.79 -11.28 -1.04
C GLY A 101 -2.97 -9.83 -1.41
N ALA A 102 -2.02 -9.24 -2.13
CA ALA A 102 -2.22 -7.93 -2.74
C ALA A 102 -3.34 -7.99 -3.79
N ASP A 103 -4.19 -6.98 -3.80
CA ASP A 103 -5.17 -6.74 -4.86
C ASP A 103 -4.56 -5.84 -5.97
N ALA A 104 -3.56 -5.03 -5.62
CA ALA A 104 -2.79 -4.23 -6.55
C ALA A 104 -1.33 -4.02 -6.09
N LEU A 105 -0.49 -3.59 -7.03
CA LEU A 105 0.92 -3.25 -6.79
C LEU A 105 1.16 -1.78 -7.14
N LEU A 106 1.86 -1.04 -6.28
CA LEU A 106 2.32 0.31 -6.55
C LEU A 106 3.83 0.30 -6.80
N VAL A 107 4.21 0.39 -8.08
CA VAL A 107 5.61 0.24 -8.55
C VAL A 107 6.06 1.49 -9.29
N GLY A 108 7.03 2.21 -8.70
CA GLY A 108 7.60 3.43 -9.28
C GLY A 108 9.00 3.21 -9.85
N THR A 109 10.00 3.13 -8.97
CA THR A 109 11.44 3.17 -9.32
C THR A 109 11.84 2.19 -10.40
N GLU A 110 11.37 0.94 -10.32
CA GLU A 110 11.74 -0.11 -11.28
C GLU A 110 11.24 0.22 -12.69
N LEU A 111 9.98 0.65 -12.79
CA LEU A 111 9.32 1.02 -14.05
C LEU A 111 9.88 2.32 -14.64
N MET A 112 10.27 3.29 -13.79
CA MET A 112 10.91 4.52 -14.26
C MET A 112 12.28 4.26 -14.88
N GLY A 113 13.07 3.33 -14.30
CA GLY A 113 14.38 2.96 -14.85
C GLY A 113 14.31 2.04 -16.06
N ARG A 114 13.27 1.19 -16.13
CA ARG A 114 13.10 0.17 -17.18
C ARG A 114 11.63 0.04 -17.61
N PRO A 115 11.08 1.00 -18.37
CA PRO A 115 9.65 1.01 -18.74
C PRO A 115 9.16 -0.26 -19.46
N GLN A 116 10.06 -0.98 -20.17
CA GLN A 116 9.72 -2.21 -20.89
C GLN A 116 9.26 -3.34 -19.94
N ARG A 117 9.67 -3.31 -18.67
CA ARG A 117 9.27 -4.30 -17.65
C ARG A 117 7.79 -4.24 -17.30
N LEU A 118 7.09 -3.14 -17.63
CA LEU A 118 5.64 -3.06 -17.45
C LEU A 118 4.92 -4.21 -18.17
N GLY A 119 5.41 -4.63 -19.34
CA GLY A 119 4.85 -5.75 -20.09
C GLY A 119 5.06 -7.12 -19.44
N GLU A 120 6.03 -7.26 -18.54
CA GLU A 120 6.29 -8.48 -17.76
C GLU A 120 5.35 -8.57 -16.54
N ILE A 121 5.10 -7.42 -15.90
CA ILE A 121 4.22 -7.30 -14.73
C ILE A 121 2.74 -7.37 -15.13
N ASN A 122 2.33 -6.76 -16.25
CA ASN A 122 0.93 -6.73 -16.69
C ASN A 122 0.38 -8.08 -17.20
N ARG A 123 1.18 -9.15 -17.23
CA ARG A 123 0.75 -10.50 -17.64
C ARG A 123 0.50 -11.44 -16.47
N LEU A 124 0.46 -10.89 -15.26
CA LEU A 124 0.02 -11.56 -14.04
C LEU A 124 -1.51 -11.56 -13.97
#